data_AF-A0A259HJE9-F1
#
_entry.id   AF-A0A259HJE9-F1
#
_cell.length_a   1.000
_cell.length_b   1.000
_cell.length_c   1.000
_cell.angle_alpha   90.00
_cell.angle_beta   90.00
_cell.angle_gamma   90.00
#
_symmetry.space_group_name_H-M   'P 1'
#
loop_
_entity.id
_entity.type
_entity.pdbx_description
1 polymer ?
#
loop_
_entity_poly.entity_id
_entity_poly.type
_entity_poly.pdbx_seq_one_letter_code
_entity_poly.pdbx_strand_id
1 'polypeptide(L)'
;PCTAMVFVWSNLTKGEPHFTLSQVALNDAIMVVAFAPIVGLLLGLSAITVPWGTLVLSVVLYIVIPVIIAQIVRRRMLANGGQAALELARDGADIVLAASFHGLLDTLAPARPSVVKTRILVCHGDADPMVSREQVIAFWEEMDAAGAGWHFHSYSGVKHGFTDPGSDARGMAAIGYDASADRQSWGALMDLLDEVLS
;
A
#
# COMPACT_ATOMS: atom_id res chain seq x y z
N PRO A 1 2.30 -2.64 -25.63
CA PRO A 1 1.11 -2.46 -24.76
C PRO A 1 1.59 -2.12 -23.35
N CYS A 2 1.00 -1.15 -22.67
CA CYS A 2 1.41 -0.85 -21.29
C CYS A 2 0.99 -2.00 -20.36
N THR A 3 1.75 -2.23 -19.30
CA THR A 3 1.49 -3.31 -18.33
C THR A 3 0.04 -3.30 -17.83
N ALA A 4 -0.51 -2.12 -17.56
CA ALA A 4 -1.91 -1.91 -17.17
C ALA A 4 -2.93 -2.45 -18.19
N MET A 5 -2.69 -2.29 -19.50
CA MET A 5 -3.58 -2.82 -20.54
C MET A 5 -3.64 -4.35 -20.51
N VAL A 6 -2.50 -5.01 -20.29
CA VAL A 6 -2.43 -6.47 -20.23
C VAL A 6 -3.19 -6.99 -19.01
N PHE A 7 -3.11 -6.31 -17.87
CA PHE A 7 -3.91 -6.66 -16.69
C PHE A 7 -5.42 -6.47 -16.90
N VAL A 8 -5.84 -5.39 -17.56
CA VAL A 8 -7.25 -5.17 -17.89
C VAL A 8 -7.77 -6.29 -18.80
N TRP A 9 -7.01 -6.66 -19.83
CA TRP A 9 -7.40 -7.75 -20.74
C TRP A 9 -7.45 -9.10 -20.03
N SER A 10 -6.44 -9.38 -19.19
CA SER A 10 -6.43 -10.58 -18.36
C SER A 10 -7.67 -10.66 -17.47
N ASN A 11 -8.08 -9.54 -16.85
CA ASN A 11 -9.28 -9.52 -16.02
C ASN A 11 -10.55 -9.78 -16.85
N LEU A 12 -10.69 -9.14 -18.01
CA LEU A 12 -11.85 -9.31 -18.89
C LEU A 12 -11.98 -10.74 -19.44
N THR A 13 -10.85 -11.44 -19.65
CA THR A 13 -10.85 -12.83 -20.12
C THR A 13 -10.83 -13.86 -18.99
N LYS A 14 -10.94 -13.45 -17.72
CA LYS A 14 -10.76 -14.32 -16.53
C LYS A 14 -9.44 -15.09 -16.55
N GLY A 15 -8.37 -14.43 -17.02
CA GLY A 15 -7.02 -14.96 -17.08
C GLY A 15 -6.36 -15.05 -15.71
N GLU A 16 -5.37 -15.94 -15.60
CA GLU A 16 -4.66 -16.20 -14.34
C GLU A 16 -3.64 -15.06 -14.05
N PRO A 17 -3.73 -14.37 -12.90
CA PRO A 17 -2.93 -13.17 -12.62
C PRO A 17 -1.42 -13.42 -12.51
N HIS A 18 -0.97 -14.56 -11.97
CA HIS A 18 0.44 -14.88 -11.79
C HIS A 18 1.15 -15.14 -13.13
N PHE A 19 0.46 -15.76 -14.08
CA PHE A 19 0.91 -16.02 -15.43
C PHE A 19 0.97 -14.72 -16.24
N THR A 20 -0.06 -13.87 -16.12
CA THR A 20 -0.06 -12.53 -16.71
C THR A 20 1.11 -11.69 -16.19
N LEU A 21 1.33 -11.68 -14.87
CA LEU A 21 2.46 -10.98 -14.26
C LEU A 21 3.81 -11.52 -14.77
N SER A 22 3.95 -12.85 -14.86
CA SER A 22 5.18 -13.49 -15.34
C SER A 22 5.47 -13.15 -16.80
N GLN A 23 4.46 -13.11 -17.66
CA GLN A 23 4.63 -12.72 -19.06
C GLN A 23 5.02 -11.26 -19.23
N VAL A 24 4.39 -10.37 -18.47
CA VAL A 24 4.75 -8.94 -18.47
C VAL A 24 6.19 -8.77 -18.00
N ALA A 25 6.57 -9.43 -16.90
CA ALA A 25 7.93 -9.37 -16.38
C ALA A 25 8.97 -9.91 -17.38
N LEU A 26 8.67 -11.03 -18.05
CA LEU A 26 9.54 -11.59 -19.08
C LEU A 26 9.69 -10.65 -20.28
N ASN A 27 8.58 -10.09 -20.76
CA ASN A 27 8.59 -9.12 -21.86
C ASN A 27 9.45 -7.90 -21.51
N ASP A 28 9.27 -7.33 -20.32
CA ASP A 28 10.01 -6.15 -19.89
C ASP A 28 11.50 -6.46 -19.71
N ALA A 29 11.84 -7.66 -19.19
CA ALA A 29 13.22 -8.12 -19.10
C ALA A 29 13.88 -8.26 -20.48
N ILE A 30 13.18 -8.82 -21.46
CA ILE A 30 13.67 -8.92 -22.86
C ILE A 30 13.89 -7.53 -23.44
N MET A 31 12.97 -6.60 -23.21
CA MET A 31 13.10 -5.21 -23.68
C MET A 31 14.35 -4.53 -23.13
N VAL A 32 14.66 -4.72 -21.86
CA VAL A 32 15.82 -4.10 -21.20
C VAL A 32 17.13 -4.79 -21.57
N VAL A 33 17.17 -6.13 -21.58
CA VAL A 33 18.42 -6.91 -21.73
C VAL A 33 18.79 -7.18 -23.18
N ALA A 34 17.82 -7.29 -24.08
CA ALA A 34 18.06 -7.60 -25.49
C ALA A 34 17.73 -6.41 -26.41
N PHE A 35 16.50 -5.89 -26.33
CA PHE A 35 16.02 -4.90 -27.31
C PHE A 35 16.77 -3.58 -27.20
N ALA A 36 16.89 -3.01 -26.00
CA ALA A 36 17.58 -1.73 -25.80
C ALA A 36 19.07 -1.76 -26.25
N PRO A 37 19.88 -2.79 -25.90
CA PRO A 37 21.24 -2.90 -26.41
C PRO A 37 21.34 -3.06 -27.94
N ILE A 38 20.47 -3.89 -28.53
CA ILE A 38 20.45 -4.10 -29.99
C ILE A 38 20.11 -2.81 -30.72
N VAL A 39 19.10 -2.07 -30.26
CA VAL A 39 18.72 -0.78 -30.85
C VAL A 39 19.87 0.23 -30.69
N GLY A 40 20.53 0.26 -29.53
CA GLY A 40 21.72 1.09 -29.32
C GLY A 40 22.84 0.80 -30.31
N LEU A 41 23.14 -0.49 -30.56
CA LEU A 41 24.14 -0.92 -31.53
C LEU A 41 23.74 -0.53 -32.97
N LEU A 42 22.50 -0.82 -33.38
CA LEU A 42 22.00 -0.55 -34.74
C LEU A 42 21.95 0.96 -35.06
N LEU A 43 21.55 1.79 -34.08
CA LEU A 43 21.56 3.24 -34.23
C LEU A 43 22.99 3.79 -34.32
N GLY A 44 23.92 3.20 -33.58
CA GLY A 44 25.36 3.53 -33.67
C GLY A 44 25.94 3.23 -35.06
N LEU A 45 25.52 2.14 -35.70
CA LEU A 45 25.93 1.78 -37.07
C LEU A 45 25.31 2.69 -38.14
N SER A 46 24.14 3.27 -37.87
CA SER A 46 23.39 4.11 -38.82
C SER A 46 23.78 5.60 -38.75
N ALA A 47 24.79 5.95 -37.94
CA ALA A 47 25.24 7.33 -37.68
C ALA A 47 24.12 8.31 -37.22
N ILE A 48 23.01 7.78 -36.68
CA ILE A 48 21.93 8.59 -36.14
C ILE A 48 22.31 9.01 -34.72
N THR A 49 22.50 10.31 -34.51
CA THR A 49 22.84 10.85 -33.20
C THR A 49 21.64 10.78 -32.27
N VAL A 50 21.71 9.92 -31.25
CA VAL A 50 20.68 9.83 -30.21
C VAL A 50 20.84 10.99 -29.22
N PRO A 51 19.77 11.78 -28.94
CA PRO A 51 19.84 12.88 -27.99
C PRO A 51 19.77 12.36 -26.54
N TRP A 52 20.86 11.76 -26.07
CA TRP A 52 20.96 11.13 -24.75
C TRP A 52 20.59 12.06 -23.59
N GLY A 53 20.93 13.35 -23.69
CA GLY A 53 20.55 14.35 -22.68
C GLY A 53 19.03 14.48 -22.52
N THR A 54 18.29 14.53 -23.64
CA THR A 54 16.81 14.62 -23.63
C THR A 54 16.17 13.33 -23.11
N LEU A 55 16.71 12.17 -23.50
CA LEU A 55 16.23 10.87 -23.01
C LEU A 55 16.41 10.75 -21.49
N VAL A 56 17.62 11.01 -20.98
CA VAL A 56 17.88 10.96 -19.54
C VAL A 56 17.01 11.96 -18.78
N LEU A 57 16.90 13.20 -19.29
CA LEU A 57 16.03 14.21 -18.67
C LEU A 57 14.56 13.75 -18.59
N SER A 58 14.03 13.17 -19.67
CA SER A 58 12.66 12.65 -19.69
C SER A 58 12.44 11.49 -18.71
N VAL A 59 13.38 10.54 -18.62
CA VAL A 59 13.31 9.42 -17.66
C VAL A 59 13.33 9.93 -16.23
N VAL A 60 14.22 10.87 -15.92
CA VAL A 60 14.28 11.46 -14.59
C VAL A 60 12.98 12.20 -14.25
N LEU A 61 12.49 13.04 -15.18
CA LEU A 61 11.32 13.88 -14.95
C LEU A 61 10.01 13.10 -14.84
N TYR A 62 9.80 12.13 -15.74
CA TYR A 62 8.51 11.44 -15.86
C TYR A 62 8.46 10.08 -15.17
N ILE A 63 9.60 9.49 -14.81
CA ILE A 63 9.64 8.19 -14.12
C ILE A 63 10.23 8.33 -12.72
N VAL A 64 11.47 8.80 -12.62
CA VAL A 64 12.21 8.76 -11.34
C VAL A 64 11.58 9.69 -10.30
N ILE A 65 11.30 10.95 -10.66
CA ILE A 65 10.72 11.93 -9.73
C ILE A 65 9.34 11.47 -9.21
N PRO A 66 8.36 11.11 -10.06
CA PRO A 66 7.07 10.61 -9.59
C PRO A 66 7.18 9.35 -8.72
N VAL A 67 8.07 8.42 -9.05
CA VAL A 67 8.30 7.21 -8.23
C VAL A 67 8.84 7.57 -6.86
N ILE A 68 9.82 8.48 -6.76
CA ILE A 68 10.35 8.93 -5.46
C ILE A 68 9.25 9.60 -4.64
N ILE A 69 8.47 10.50 -5.25
CA ILE A 69 7.35 11.17 -4.57
C ILE A 69 6.35 10.13 -4.07
N ALA A 70 5.94 9.17 -4.92
CA ALA A 70 5.02 8.11 -4.54
C ALA A 70 5.54 7.26 -3.37
N GLN A 71 6.83 6.90 -3.37
CA GLN A 71 7.44 6.14 -2.27
C GLN A 71 7.52 6.96 -0.97
N ILE A 72 7.78 8.28 -1.05
CA ILE A 72 7.79 9.17 0.12
C ILE A 72 6.37 9.31 0.69
N VAL A 73 5.37 9.57 -0.17
CA VAL A 73 3.97 9.69 0.24
C VAL A 73 3.50 8.40 0.89
N ARG A 74 3.78 7.25 0.26
CA ARG A 74 3.47 5.92 0.81
C ARG A 74 4.11 5.72 2.18
N ARG A 75 5.40 6.02 2.35
CA ARG A 75 6.09 5.90 3.64
C ARG A 75 5.47 6.80 4.71
N ARG A 76 5.10 8.05 4.36
CA ARG A 76 4.48 9.00 5.31
C ARG A 76 3.06 8.58 5.69
N MET A 77 2.26 8.12 4.73
CA MET A 77 0.92 7.59 4.99
C MET A 77 0.97 6.31 5.82
N LEU A 78 1.92 5.41 5.61
CA LEU A 78 2.04 4.22 6.45
C LEU A 78 2.55 4.52 7.86
N ALA A 79 3.41 5.54 8.03
CA ALA A 79 3.95 5.87 9.35
C ALA A 79 2.95 6.60 10.27
N ASN A 80 2.08 7.46 9.72
CA ASN A 80 1.18 8.32 10.51
C ASN A 80 -0.29 8.23 10.07
N GLY A 81 -0.60 7.55 8.97
CA GLY A 81 -1.91 7.60 8.33
C GLY A 81 -2.94 6.64 8.93
N GLY A 82 -2.52 5.65 9.72
CA GLY A 82 -3.46 4.72 10.35
C GLY A 82 -4.46 5.41 11.27
N GLN A 83 -3.96 6.27 12.17
CA GLN A 83 -4.83 7.08 13.04
C GLN A 83 -5.63 8.11 12.23
N ALA A 84 -5.00 8.79 11.27
CA ALA A 84 -5.69 9.80 10.46
C ALA A 84 -6.84 9.21 9.62
N ALA A 85 -6.68 7.99 9.10
CA ALA A 85 -7.74 7.28 8.39
C ALA A 85 -8.92 6.95 9.32
N LEU A 86 -8.64 6.56 10.57
CA LEU A 86 -9.67 6.32 11.57
C LEU A 86 -10.38 7.62 11.99
N GLU A 87 -9.66 8.72 12.19
CA GLU A 87 -10.27 10.03 12.47
C GLU A 87 -11.19 10.47 11.33
N LEU A 88 -10.76 10.29 10.07
CA LEU A 88 -11.58 10.63 8.92
C LEU A 88 -12.87 9.77 8.85
N ALA A 89 -12.77 8.49 9.24
CA ALA A 89 -13.93 7.60 9.35
C ALA A 89 -14.86 8.01 10.50
N ARG A 90 -14.31 8.39 11.67
CA ARG A 90 -15.05 8.90 12.84
C ARG A 90 -15.84 10.18 12.51
N ASP A 91 -15.25 11.05 11.70
CA ASP A 91 -15.89 12.26 11.19
C ASP A 91 -17.01 12.00 10.17
N GLY A 92 -17.14 10.77 9.68
CA GLY A 92 -18.14 10.38 8.69
C GLY A 92 -17.85 10.94 7.31
N ALA A 93 -16.57 11.10 6.97
CA ALA A 93 -16.17 11.54 5.64
C ALA A 93 -16.67 10.57 4.56
N ASP A 94 -16.90 11.11 3.36
CA ASP A 94 -17.38 10.34 2.20
C ASP A 94 -16.23 9.55 1.56
N ILE A 95 -15.78 8.53 2.27
CA ILE A 95 -14.78 7.55 1.83
C ILE A 95 -15.34 6.14 1.91
N VAL A 96 -14.98 5.29 0.95
CA VAL A 96 -15.49 3.91 0.86
C VAL A 96 -14.82 2.98 1.86
N LEU A 97 -13.54 3.19 2.16
CA LEU A 97 -12.73 2.38 3.07
C LEU A 97 -11.72 3.23 3.84
N ALA A 98 -11.64 3.01 5.14
CA ALA A 98 -10.56 3.48 6.00
C ALA A 98 -9.73 2.28 6.48
N ALA A 99 -8.45 2.26 6.14
CA ALA A 99 -7.53 1.19 6.53
C ALA A 99 -6.41 1.72 7.43
N SER A 100 -6.22 1.08 8.58
CA SER A 100 -5.17 1.40 9.56
C SER A 100 -4.20 0.24 9.71
N PHE A 101 -2.91 0.51 9.60
CA PHE A 101 -1.82 -0.44 9.83
C PHE A 101 -0.99 0.09 10.99
N HIS A 102 -0.92 -0.67 12.08
CA HIS A 102 -0.23 -0.27 13.33
C HIS A 102 -0.55 1.18 13.77
N GLY A 103 -1.71 1.72 13.40
CA GLY A 103 -2.12 3.06 13.80
C GLY A 103 -2.56 3.12 15.25
N LEU A 104 -2.41 4.30 15.86
CA LEU A 104 -3.01 4.57 17.17
C LEU A 104 -4.54 4.52 17.07
N LEU A 105 -5.17 3.99 18.11
CA LEU A 105 -6.62 3.76 18.17
C LEU A 105 -7.35 4.78 19.04
N ASP A 106 -6.62 5.49 19.89
CA ASP A 106 -7.20 6.53 20.73
C ASP A 106 -7.59 7.77 19.93
N THR A 107 -8.50 8.54 20.52
CA THR A 107 -8.98 9.79 19.96
C THR A 107 -9.46 10.73 21.04
N LEU A 108 -9.44 12.03 20.71
CA LEU A 108 -10.09 13.08 21.50
C LEU A 108 -11.53 13.35 21.02
N ALA A 109 -11.94 12.78 19.89
CA ALA A 109 -13.25 12.98 19.27
C ALA A 109 -13.87 11.62 18.86
N PRO A 110 -14.47 10.87 19.80
CA PRO A 110 -15.10 9.59 19.51
C PRO A 110 -16.21 9.68 18.46
N ALA A 111 -16.38 8.62 17.68
CA ALA A 111 -17.43 8.52 16.68
C ALA A 111 -18.82 8.75 17.29
N ARG A 112 -19.63 9.54 16.60
CA ARG A 112 -21.05 9.70 16.94
C ARG A 112 -21.83 8.49 16.40
N PRO A 113 -22.87 8.02 17.12
CA PRO A 113 -23.75 6.96 16.64
C PRO A 113 -24.25 7.21 15.22
N SER A 114 -24.14 6.19 14.36
CA SER A 114 -24.64 6.18 12.97
C SER A 114 -24.01 7.19 12.02
N VAL A 115 -22.90 7.84 12.40
CA VAL A 115 -22.16 8.75 11.52
C VAL A 115 -21.14 8.01 10.66
N VAL A 116 -20.56 6.92 11.18
CA VAL A 116 -19.56 6.13 10.48
C VAL A 116 -20.23 5.25 9.42
N LYS A 117 -20.14 5.67 8.15
CA LYS A 117 -20.68 4.94 6.99
C LYS A 117 -19.62 4.12 6.26
N THR A 118 -18.37 4.48 6.47
CA THR A 118 -17.18 3.91 5.83
C THR A 118 -16.89 2.51 6.35
N ARG A 119 -16.45 1.62 5.46
CA ARG A 119 -15.89 0.32 5.86
C ARG A 119 -14.55 0.52 6.56
N ILE A 120 -14.30 -0.14 7.68
CA ILE A 120 -13.05 0.03 8.44
C ILE A 120 -12.26 -1.28 8.46
N LEU A 121 -10.96 -1.19 8.16
CA LEU A 121 -9.99 -2.25 8.38
C LEU A 121 -8.92 -1.78 9.37
N VAL A 122 -8.69 -2.55 10.43
CA VAL A 122 -7.58 -2.33 11.36
C VAL A 122 -6.67 -3.54 11.38
N CYS A 123 -5.40 -3.34 11.08
CA CYS A 123 -4.33 -4.33 11.12
C CYS A 123 -3.33 -3.95 12.21
N HIS A 124 -3.37 -4.67 13.33
CA HIS A 124 -2.70 -4.30 14.58
C HIS A 124 -1.75 -5.39 15.08
N GLY A 125 -0.61 -5.01 15.66
CA GLY A 125 0.32 -5.94 16.30
C GLY A 125 0.02 -6.06 17.80
N ASP A 126 -0.24 -7.27 18.31
CA ASP A 126 -0.60 -7.51 19.72
C ASP A 126 0.54 -7.19 20.71
N ALA A 127 1.78 -7.06 20.23
CA ALA A 127 2.94 -6.68 21.03
C ALA A 127 3.37 -5.22 20.76
N ASP A 128 2.53 -4.41 20.13
CA ASP A 128 2.75 -2.98 19.96
C ASP A 128 2.66 -2.26 21.32
N PRO A 129 3.77 -1.68 21.84
CA PRO A 129 3.75 -1.02 23.14
C PRO A 129 3.08 0.37 23.11
N MET A 130 2.73 0.89 21.92
CA MET A 130 2.10 2.20 21.75
C MET A 130 0.58 2.13 21.87
N VAL A 131 -0.02 0.94 21.78
CA VAL A 131 -1.46 0.73 21.90
C VAL A 131 -1.72 -0.38 22.91
N SER A 132 -2.37 -0.05 24.02
CA SER A 132 -2.74 -1.04 25.03
C SER A 132 -3.95 -1.86 24.58
N ARG A 133 -4.10 -3.07 25.16
CA ARG A 133 -5.31 -3.89 24.93
C ARG A 133 -6.60 -3.19 25.40
N GLU A 134 -6.51 -2.30 26.37
CA GLU A 134 -7.64 -1.48 26.81
C GLU A 134 -8.08 -0.51 25.70
N GLN A 135 -7.13 0.11 24.99
CA GLN A 135 -7.43 0.96 23.84
C GLN A 135 -8.05 0.15 22.69
N VAL A 136 -7.59 -1.08 22.46
CA VAL A 136 -8.20 -1.98 21.47
C VAL A 136 -9.66 -2.29 21.81
N ILE A 137 -9.95 -2.65 23.06
CA ILE A 137 -11.31 -2.95 23.51
C ILE A 137 -12.19 -1.69 23.43
N ALA A 138 -11.68 -0.54 23.88
CA ALA A 138 -12.40 0.73 23.81
C ALA A 138 -12.75 1.11 22.36
N PHE A 139 -11.85 0.86 21.41
CA PHE A 139 -12.11 1.07 19.98
C PHE A 139 -13.22 0.13 19.46
N TRP A 140 -13.23 -1.15 19.85
CA TRP A 140 -14.30 -2.07 19.45
C TRP A 140 -15.66 -1.61 19.97
N GLU A 141 -15.73 -1.25 21.26
CA GLU A 141 -16.96 -0.73 21.88
C GLU A 141 -17.44 0.56 21.20
N GLU A 142 -16.52 1.47 20.86
CA GLU A 142 -16.82 2.71 20.12
C GLU A 142 -17.42 2.40 18.74
N MET A 143 -16.77 1.53 17.95
CA MET A 143 -17.21 1.20 16.59
C MET A 143 -18.54 0.44 16.58
N ASP A 144 -18.76 -0.43 17.58
CA ASP A 144 -20.04 -1.13 17.77
C ASP A 144 -21.15 -0.16 18.13
N ALA A 145 -20.90 0.78 19.07
CA ALA A 145 -21.85 1.83 19.42
C ALA A 145 -22.12 2.79 18.25
N ALA A 146 -21.14 3.01 17.39
CA ALA A 146 -21.28 3.79 16.17
C ALA A 146 -22.11 3.05 15.09
N GLY A 147 -22.27 1.73 15.20
CA GLY A 147 -22.86 0.89 14.15
C GLY A 147 -21.98 0.77 12.92
N ALA A 148 -20.66 0.90 13.08
CA ALA A 148 -19.70 0.89 11.98
C ALA A 148 -19.45 -0.53 11.45
N GLY A 149 -19.23 -0.67 10.14
CA GLY A 149 -18.79 -1.93 9.55
C GLY A 149 -17.28 -2.10 9.62
N TRP A 150 -16.75 -2.73 10.68
CA TRP A 150 -15.30 -2.84 10.89
C TRP A 150 -14.79 -4.30 10.86
N HIS A 151 -13.55 -4.48 10.40
CA HIS A 151 -12.74 -5.69 10.56
C HIS A 151 -11.47 -5.36 11.34
N PHE A 152 -11.11 -6.20 12.30
CA PHE A 152 -9.90 -6.04 13.11
C PHE A 152 -9.06 -7.31 13.06
N HIS A 153 -7.81 -7.16 12.62
CA HIS A 153 -6.84 -8.24 12.52
C HIS A 153 -5.73 -7.97 13.53
N SER A 154 -5.55 -8.89 14.48
CA SER A 154 -4.49 -8.84 15.48
C SER A 154 -3.40 -9.86 15.17
N TYR A 155 -2.14 -9.42 15.07
CA TYR A 155 -0.99 -10.26 14.78
C TYR A 155 -0.17 -10.49 16.05
N SER A 156 -0.08 -11.75 16.48
CA SER A 156 0.61 -12.13 17.72
C SER A 156 2.11 -11.86 17.66
N GLY A 157 2.65 -11.24 18.72
CA GLY A 157 4.10 -10.95 18.84
C GLY A 157 4.61 -9.82 17.95
N VAL A 158 3.72 -9.19 17.18
CA VAL A 158 4.06 -8.14 16.21
C VAL A 158 4.03 -6.78 16.89
N LYS A 159 5.04 -5.96 16.60
CA LYS A 159 5.25 -4.63 17.17
C LYS A 159 4.74 -3.52 16.23
N HIS A 160 4.90 -2.27 16.65
CA HIS A 160 4.62 -1.11 15.82
C HIS A 160 5.49 -1.09 14.55
N GLY A 161 4.99 -0.49 13.47
CA GLY A 161 5.76 -0.34 12.23
C GLY A 161 6.05 -1.65 11.48
N PHE A 162 5.24 -2.69 11.68
CA PHE A 162 5.48 -4.03 11.13
C PHE A 162 5.44 -4.12 9.59
N THR A 163 4.91 -3.10 8.92
CA THR A 163 4.87 -3.02 7.44
C THR A 163 6.08 -2.28 6.83
N ASP A 164 7.03 -1.79 7.64
CA ASP A 164 8.22 -1.09 7.15
C ASP A 164 9.48 -1.95 7.37
N PRO A 165 10.08 -2.52 6.30
CA PRO A 165 11.34 -3.27 6.39
C PRO A 165 12.50 -2.48 7.00
N GLY A 166 12.42 -1.15 7.04
CA GLY A 166 13.40 -0.28 7.69
C GLY A 166 13.20 -0.11 9.20
N SER A 167 12.16 -0.69 9.80
CA SER A 167 11.86 -0.53 11.24
C SER A 167 12.99 -1.04 12.13
N ASP A 168 13.58 -2.19 11.81
CA ASP A 168 14.64 -2.78 12.62
C ASP A 168 15.93 -1.93 12.62
N ALA A 169 16.21 -1.27 11.49
CA ALA A 169 17.39 -0.42 11.32
C ALA A 169 17.36 0.86 12.19
N ARG A 170 16.19 1.23 12.71
CA ARG A 170 16.02 2.41 13.58
C ARG A 170 16.38 2.12 15.05
N GLY A 171 16.58 0.87 15.44
CA GLY A 171 17.09 0.48 16.76
C GLY A 171 16.18 0.79 17.95
N MET A 172 14.90 1.10 17.70
CA MET A 172 13.92 1.41 18.74
C MET A 172 13.18 0.11 19.14
N ALA A 173 13.13 -0.20 20.44
CA ALA A 173 12.54 -1.44 20.93
C ALA A 173 11.03 -1.58 20.62
N ALA A 174 10.34 -0.45 20.41
CA ALA A 174 8.90 -0.37 20.17
C ALA A 174 8.47 -0.69 18.74
N ILE A 175 9.40 -0.63 17.77
CA ILE A 175 9.13 -0.92 16.36
C ILE A 175 9.86 -2.19 15.93
N GLY A 176 9.30 -2.88 14.94
CA GLY A 176 9.96 -4.04 14.35
C GLY A 176 9.23 -4.50 13.11
N TYR A 177 9.98 -4.88 12.07
CA TYR A 177 9.39 -5.40 10.85
C TYR A 177 8.92 -6.84 11.05
N ASP A 178 7.73 -7.17 10.55
CA ASP A 178 7.25 -8.55 10.49
C ASP A 178 6.73 -8.86 9.08
N ALA A 179 7.50 -9.68 8.35
CA ALA A 179 7.18 -10.01 6.97
C ALA A 179 5.88 -10.80 6.80
N SER A 180 5.46 -11.55 7.84
CA SER A 180 4.21 -12.32 7.79
C SER A 180 3.01 -11.39 7.96
N ALA A 181 3.05 -10.52 8.97
CA ALA A 181 2.00 -9.54 9.22
C ALA A 181 1.90 -8.51 8.09
N ASP A 182 3.02 -8.07 7.52
CA ASP A 182 3.02 -7.18 6.34
C ASP A 182 2.25 -7.81 5.16
N ARG A 183 2.60 -9.04 4.77
CA ARG A 183 1.91 -9.73 3.67
C ARG A 183 0.44 -10.01 3.96
N GLN A 184 0.11 -10.46 5.17
CA GLN A 184 -1.27 -10.80 5.53
C GLN A 184 -2.16 -9.57 5.67
N SER A 185 -1.65 -8.49 6.25
CA SER A 185 -2.38 -7.22 6.34
C SER A 185 -2.62 -6.60 4.97
N TRP A 186 -1.66 -6.74 4.05
CA TRP A 186 -1.84 -6.33 2.65
C TRP A 186 -2.92 -7.14 1.94
N GLY A 187 -2.94 -8.47 2.14
CA GLY A 187 -3.99 -9.34 1.61
C GLY A 187 -5.38 -8.93 2.10
N ALA A 188 -5.54 -8.71 3.41
CA ALA A 188 -6.80 -8.26 4.00
C ALA A 188 -7.28 -6.92 3.44
N LEU A 189 -6.36 -5.98 3.16
CA LEU A 189 -6.70 -4.72 2.50
C LEU A 189 -7.23 -4.94 1.08
N MET A 190 -6.56 -5.79 0.29
CA MET A 190 -6.99 -6.07 -1.08
C MET A 190 -8.35 -6.74 -1.12
N ASP A 191 -8.61 -7.70 -0.22
CA ASP A 191 -9.90 -8.38 -0.12
C ASP A 191 -11.03 -7.39 0.23
N LEU A 192 -10.79 -6.48 1.17
CA LEU A 192 -11.79 -5.48 1.56
C LEU A 192 -11.98 -4.38 0.52
N LEU A 193 -10.92 -4.02 -0.23
CA LEU A 193 -11.03 -3.13 -1.38
C LEU A 193 -11.89 -3.76 -2.49
N ASP A 194 -11.75 -5.05 -2.75
CA ASP A 194 -12.59 -5.77 -3.70
C ASP A 194 -14.06 -5.77 -3.25
N GLU A 195 -14.32 -6.02 -1.95
CA GLU A 195 -15.68 -5.94 -1.36
C GLU A 195 -16.35 -4.57 -1.60
N VAL A 196 -15.64 -3.46 -1.39
CA VAL A 196 -16.26 -2.12 -1.44
C VAL A 196 -16.25 -1.45 -2.81
N LEU A 197 -15.43 -1.94 -3.76
CA LEU A 197 -15.32 -1.38 -5.12
C LEU A 197 -16.03 -2.22 -6.19
N SER A 198 -16.57 -3.39 -5.84
CA SER A 198 -17.36 -4.26 -6.73
C SER A 198 -18.84 -3.88 -6.77
#